data_AF-A0A382YN90-F1
#
_entry.id   AF-A0A382YN90-F1
#
_cell.length_a   1.000
_cell.length_b   1.000
_cell.length_c   1.000
_cell.angle_alpha   90.00
_cell.angle_beta   90.00
_cell.angle_gamma   90.00
#
_symmetry.space_group_name_H-M   'P 1'
#
loop_
_entity.id
_entity.type
_entity.pdbx_description
1 polymer ?
#
loop_
_entity_poly.entity_id
_entity_poly.type
_entity_poly.pdbx_seq_one_letter_code
_entity_poly.pdbx_strand_id
1 'polypeptide(L)'
;MIQNRIYKSVFYFIIGSHCLFALKNPKTEFEIAVRHFNSDRVAIAEKILTKRTLEEWGDYSSAVLLLRIKCANAQGDLEGTKSTIHDFFSLYPESKYKNEVYQIAGDVFVNEGLYSKALEYYLNARKYSDEEIKPKIDKRILNTISIGLPAHDIEAIRLLEIESNHIDILHLASAVSHLMNGNRSKAEVFVHK
;
A
#
# COMPACT_ATOMS: atom_id res chain seq x y z
N MET A 1 -13.17 5.67 60.05
CA MET A 1 -11.98 6.01 59.25
C MET A 1 -11.54 4.91 58.26
N ILE A 2 -11.78 3.62 58.56
CA ILE A 2 -11.37 2.47 57.73
C ILE A 2 -12.18 2.36 56.43
N GLN A 3 -13.48 2.63 56.50
CA GLN A 3 -14.42 2.48 55.38
C GLN A 3 -14.08 3.38 54.18
N ASN A 4 -13.62 4.61 54.43
CA ASN A 4 -13.25 5.58 53.39
C ASN A 4 -11.95 5.20 52.63
N ARG A 5 -11.10 4.36 53.24
CA ARG A 5 -9.85 3.86 52.63
C ARG A 5 -10.12 2.70 51.67
N ILE A 6 -11.09 1.85 51.99
CA ILE A 6 -11.54 0.72 51.16
C ILE A 6 -12.22 1.25 49.89
N TYR A 7 -13.12 2.24 50.01
CA TYR A 7 -13.78 2.85 48.83
C TYR A 7 -12.78 3.50 47.86
N LYS A 8 -11.75 4.19 48.36
CA LYS A 8 -10.68 4.74 47.52
C LYS A 8 -9.89 3.64 46.79
N SER A 9 -9.49 2.57 47.48
CA SER A 9 -8.76 1.46 46.85
C SER A 9 -9.58 0.74 45.79
N VAL A 10 -10.87 0.49 46.04
CA VAL A 10 -11.78 -0.11 45.05
C VAL A 10 -11.97 0.81 43.85
N PHE A 11 -12.11 2.12 44.07
CA PHE A 11 -12.23 3.11 43.00
C PHE A 11 -10.96 3.16 42.12
N TYR A 12 -9.77 3.16 42.71
CA TYR A 12 -8.52 3.07 41.93
C TYR A 12 -8.38 1.74 41.19
N PHE A 13 -8.89 0.64 41.75
CA PHE A 13 -8.88 -0.67 41.09
C PHE A 13 -9.82 -0.71 39.88
N ILE A 14 -11.00 -0.08 39.99
CA ILE A 14 -11.98 0.05 38.89
C ILE A 14 -11.42 0.96 37.78
N ILE A 15 -10.78 2.08 38.11
CA ILE A 15 -10.13 2.93 37.11
C ILE A 15 -8.96 2.20 36.45
N GLY A 16 -8.14 1.52 37.24
CA GLY A 16 -7.01 0.74 36.74
C GLY A 16 -7.44 -0.38 35.79
N SER A 17 -8.51 -1.09 36.11
CA SER A 17 -9.06 -2.15 35.25
C SER A 17 -9.64 -1.57 33.96
N HIS A 18 -10.43 -0.48 34.02
CA HIS A 18 -10.94 0.18 32.82
C HIS A 18 -9.82 0.72 31.91
N CYS A 19 -8.73 1.27 32.48
CA CYS A 19 -7.55 1.66 31.70
C CYS A 19 -6.87 0.45 31.03
N LEU A 20 -6.74 -0.69 31.74
CA LEU A 20 -6.19 -1.94 31.20
C LEU A 20 -7.07 -2.54 30.09
N PHE A 21 -8.39 -2.45 30.21
CA PHE A 21 -9.33 -2.88 29.17
C PHE A 21 -9.30 -1.94 27.96
N ALA A 22 -9.18 -0.62 28.17
CA ALA A 22 -9.02 0.35 27.09
C ALA A 22 -7.72 0.17 26.30
N LEU A 23 -6.64 -0.30 26.97
CA LEU A 23 -5.38 -0.71 26.37
C LEU A 23 -5.48 -2.01 25.56
N LYS A 24 -6.51 -2.84 25.79
CA LYS A 24 -6.80 -4.08 25.05
C LYS A 24 -7.82 -3.91 23.92
N ASN A 25 -8.20 -2.68 23.56
CA ASN A 25 -9.10 -2.43 22.44
C ASN A 25 -8.29 -2.40 21.13
N PRO A 26 -8.65 -3.20 20.09
CA PRO A 26 -8.01 -3.18 18.77
C PRO A 26 -7.88 -1.76 18.18
N LYS A 27 -8.89 -0.90 18.34
CA LYS A 27 -8.81 0.48 17.88
C LYS A 27 -7.65 1.24 18.53
N THR A 28 -7.59 1.22 19.86
CA THR A 28 -6.56 1.94 20.63
C THR A 28 -5.16 1.42 20.29
N GLU A 29 -5.00 0.10 20.20
CA GLU A 29 -3.70 -0.50 19.86
C GLU A 29 -3.27 -0.15 18.44
N PHE A 30 -4.19 -0.17 17.47
CA PHE A 30 -3.91 0.24 16.10
C PHE A 30 -3.49 1.72 16.04
N GLU A 31 -4.20 2.62 16.73
CA GLU A 31 -3.83 4.04 16.81
C GLU A 31 -2.45 4.25 17.46
N ILE A 32 -2.10 3.46 18.48
CA ILE A 32 -0.75 3.49 19.07
C ILE A 32 0.29 3.04 18.03
N ALA A 33 0.04 1.97 17.28
CA ALA A 33 0.94 1.50 16.23
C ALA A 33 1.16 2.56 15.14
N VAL A 34 0.09 3.23 14.70
CA VAL A 34 0.16 4.35 13.74
C VAL A 34 1.03 5.49 14.29
N ARG A 35 0.87 5.86 15.56
CA ARG A 35 1.73 6.90 16.19
C ARG A 35 3.20 6.51 16.21
N HIS A 36 3.51 5.24 16.51
CA HIS A 36 4.90 4.77 16.49
C HIS A 36 5.46 4.77 15.07
N PHE A 37 4.72 4.29 14.09
CA PHE A 37 5.11 4.32 12.68
C PHE A 37 5.41 5.75 12.21
N ASN A 38 4.50 6.68 12.48
CA ASN A 38 4.67 8.10 12.13
C ASN A 38 5.82 8.79 12.89
N SER A 39 6.31 8.20 13.98
CA SER A 39 7.47 8.67 14.74
C SER A 39 8.77 7.94 14.35
N ASP A 40 8.79 7.28 13.19
CA ASP A 40 9.91 6.46 12.70
C ASP A 40 10.33 5.29 13.63
N ARG A 41 9.43 4.89 14.54
CA ARG A 41 9.62 3.75 15.44
C ARG A 41 8.99 2.50 14.84
N VAL A 42 9.41 2.15 13.64
CA VAL A 42 8.77 1.14 12.79
C VAL A 42 8.70 -0.24 13.46
N ALA A 43 9.82 -0.73 14.03
CA ALA A 43 9.84 -2.03 14.72
C ALA A 43 8.89 -2.10 15.94
N ILE A 44 8.65 -0.97 16.62
CA ILE A 44 7.68 -0.92 17.73
C ILE A 44 6.25 -0.99 17.19
N ALA A 45 5.96 -0.28 16.09
CA ALA A 45 4.66 -0.35 15.44
C ALA A 45 4.35 -1.79 14.99
N GLU A 46 5.29 -2.44 14.31
CA GLU A 46 5.15 -3.83 13.88
C GLU A 46 4.90 -4.78 15.06
N LYS A 47 5.70 -4.67 16.14
CA LYS A 47 5.52 -5.48 17.35
C LYS A 47 4.13 -5.33 17.97
N ILE A 48 3.48 -4.17 17.83
CA ILE A 48 2.10 -3.98 18.30
C ILE A 48 1.13 -4.70 17.38
N LEU A 49 1.30 -4.59 16.06
CA LEU A 49 0.42 -5.18 15.06
C LEU A 49 0.42 -6.71 15.09
N THR A 50 1.52 -7.34 15.54
CA THR A 50 1.64 -8.80 15.65
C THR A 50 1.12 -9.39 16.96
N LYS A 51 0.60 -8.57 17.90
CA LYS A 51 0.06 -9.07 19.18
C LYS A 51 -1.25 -9.83 19.05
N ARG A 52 -1.91 -9.71 17.90
CA ARG A 52 -3.24 -10.22 17.62
C ARG A 52 -3.28 -10.89 16.26
N THR A 53 -4.16 -11.88 16.13
CA THR A 53 -4.53 -12.42 14.82
C THR A 53 -5.35 -11.39 14.04
N LEU A 54 -5.47 -11.56 12.72
CA LEU A 54 -6.33 -10.70 11.90
C LEU A 54 -7.81 -10.79 12.32
N GLU A 55 -8.28 -11.94 12.81
CA GLU A 55 -9.66 -12.06 13.29
C GLU A 55 -9.89 -11.20 14.54
N GLU A 56 -8.90 -11.16 15.45
CA GLU A 56 -8.95 -10.34 16.68
C GLU A 56 -8.86 -8.83 16.41
N TRP A 57 -8.38 -8.41 15.24
CA TRP A 57 -8.39 -7.01 14.81
C TRP A 57 -9.76 -6.55 14.25
N GLY A 58 -10.63 -7.49 13.87
CA GLY A 58 -11.99 -7.20 13.39
C GLY A 58 -12.02 -6.22 12.21
N ASP A 59 -12.74 -5.10 12.35
CA ASP A 59 -12.88 -4.10 11.27
C ASP A 59 -11.55 -3.43 10.87
N TYR A 60 -10.52 -3.53 11.71
CA TYR A 60 -9.21 -2.91 11.47
C TYR A 60 -8.26 -3.79 10.65
N SER A 61 -8.62 -5.03 10.34
CA SER A 61 -7.66 -6.02 9.82
C SER A 61 -7.05 -5.64 8.48
N SER A 62 -7.82 -5.04 7.56
CA SER A 62 -7.26 -4.53 6.30
C SER A 62 -6.33 -3.33 6.51
N ALA A 63 -6.64 -2.45 7.48
CA ALA A 63 -5.77 -1.33 7.86
C ALA A 63 -4.48 -1.81 8.55
N VAL A 64 -4.57 -2.86 9.36
CA VAL A 64 -3.44 -3.53 10.01
C VAL A 64 -2.51 -4.13 8.96
N LEU A 65 -3.05 -4.84 7.96
CA LEU A 65 -2.23 -5.37 6.87
C LEU A 65 -1.54 -4.25 6.08
N LEU A 66 -2.24 -3.17 5.73
CA LEU A 66 -1.61 -2.01 5.10
C LEU A 66 -0.46 -1.47 5.96
N LEU A 67 -0.65 -1.32 7.27
CA LEU A 67 0.39 -0.79 8.15
C LEU A 67 1.56 -1.77 8.31
N ARG A 68 1.31 -3.08 8.31
CA ARG A 68 2.35 -4.12 8.28
C ARG A 68 3.16 -4.07 6.99
N ILE A 69 2.52 -3.91 5.83
CA ILE A 69 3.18 -3.69 4.54
C ILE A 69 4.10 -2.46 4.61
N LYS A 70 3.60 -1.34 5.13
CA LYS A 70 4.41 -0.13 5.31
C LYS A 70 5.59 -0.34 6.26
N CYS A 71 5.41 -1.09 7.35
CA CYS A 71 6.47 -1.38 8.31
C CYS A 71 7.56 -2.29 7.71
N ALA A 72 7.18 -3.36 7.02
CA ALA A 72 8.12 -4.26 6.36
C ALA A 72 8.93 -3.50 5.29
N ASN A 73 8.25 -2.70 4.47
CA ASN A 73 8.90 -1.92 3.41
C ASN A 73 9.87 -0.87 3.99
N ALA A 74 9.47 -0.16 5.05
CA ALA A 74 10.34 0.82 5.71
C ALA A 74 11.58 0.20 6.37
N GLN A 75 11.53 -1.09 6.72
CA GLN A 75 12.67 -1.85 7.24
C GLN A 75 13.51 -2.52 6.15
N GLY A 76 13.13 -2.40 4.88
CA GLY A 76 13.82 -3.05 3.76
C GLY A 76 13.52 -4.54 3.62
N ASP A 77 12.53 -5.07 4.33
CA ASP A 77 12.10 -6.46 4.21
C ASP A 77 11.19 -6.64 2.99
N LEU A 78 11.80 -6.80 1.82
CA LEU A 78 11.08 -6.92 0.55
C LEU A 78 10.24 -8.21 0.48
N GLU A 79 10.73 -9.32 1.02
CA GLU A 79 9.99 -10.60 1.02
C GLU A 79 8.78 -10.55 1.94
N GLY A 80 8.95 -10.03 3.17
CA GLY A 80 7.83 -9.82 4.09
C GLY A 80 6.81 -8.82 3.55
N THR A 81 7.28 -7.79 2.84
CA THR A 81 6.40 -6.83 2.14
C THR A 81 5.56 -7.54 1.07
N LYS A 82 6.19 -8.33 0.17
CA LYS A 82 5.48 -9.06 -0.89
C LYS A 82 4.50 -10.09 -0.32
N SER A 83 4.90 -10.85 0.70
CA SER A 83 4.03 -11.81 1.39
C SER A 83 2.80 -11.13 1.97
N THR A 84 2.99 -9.99 2.66
CA THR A 84 1.87 -9.28 3.29
C THR A 84 0.96 -8.60 2.25
N ILE A 85 1.52 -8.14 1.12
CA ILE A 85 0.73 -7.65 -0.03
C ILE A 85 -0.15 -8.76 -0.60
N HIS A 86 0.40 -9.98 -0.75
CA HIS A 86 -0.38 -11.13 -1.20
C HIS A 86 -1.53 -11.43 -0.23
N ASP A 87 -1.25 -11.49 1.07
CA ASP A 87 -2.28 -11.70 2.10
C ASP A 87 -3.38 -10.63 2.03
N PHE A 88 -3.01 -9.36 1.82
CA PHE A 88 -3.96 -8.26 1.69
C PHE A 88 -4.92 -8.47 0.51
N PHE A 89 -4.41 -8.78 -0.69
CA PHE A 89 -5.26 -8.96 -1.86
C PHE A 89 -6.09 -10.25 -1.80
N SER A 90 -5.57 -11.30 -1.14
CA SER A 90 -6.31 -12.56 -0.94
C SER A 90 -7.46 -12.40 0.06
N LEU A 91 -7.25 -11.66 1.14
CA LEU A 91 -8.21 -11.54 2.24
C LEU A 91 -9.15 -10.33 2.12
N TYR A 92 -8.66 -9.22 1.55
CA TYR A 92 -9.38 -7.93 1.52
C TYR A 92 -9.31 -7.23 0.15
N PRO A 93 -9.65 -7.90 -0.97
CA PRO A 93 -9.55 -7.34 -2.31
C PRO A 93 -10.37 -6.05 -2.53
N GLU A 94 -11.47 -5.90 -1.78
CA GLU A 94 -12.36 -4.72 -1.86
C GLU A 94 -12.10 -3.66 -0.77
N SER A 95 -11.00 -3.79 -0.03
CA SER A 95 -10.65 -2.78 0.97
C SER A 95 -10.40 -1.41 0.32
N LYS A 96 -10.85 -0.35 0.99
CA LYS A 96 -10.57 1.04 0.61
C LYS A 96 -9.07 1.37 0.54
N TYR A 97 -8.21 0.53 1.11
CA TYR A 97 -6.75 0.70 1.08
C TYR A 97 -6.08 0.04 -0.14
N LYS A 98 -6.83 -0.65 -1.00
CA LYS A 98 -6.28 -1.43 -2.13
C LYS A 98 -5.44 -0.59 -3.07
N ASN A 99 -5.82 0.66 -3.31
CA ASN A 99 -5.05 1.57 -4.16
C ASN A 99 -3.68 1.91 -3.56
N GLU A 100 -3.58 2.07 -2.25
CA GLU A 100 -2.33 2.34 -1.55
C GLU A 100 -1.44 1.08 -1.52
N VAL A 101 -2.02 -0.09 -1.34
CA VAL A 101 -1.30 -1.37 -1.43
C VAL A 101 -0.73 -1.58 -2.83
N TYR A 102 -1.50 -1.28 -3.88
CA TYR A 102 -1.01 -1.32 -5.26
C TYR A 102 0.16 -0.35 -5.50
N GLN A 103 0.13 0.86 -4.90
CA GLN A 103 1.27 1.80 -4.99
C GLN A 103 2.53 1.22 -4.35
N ILE A 104 2.43 0.63 -3.15
CA ILE A 104 3.58 0.04 -2.46
C ILE A 104 4.10 -1.17 -3.24
N ALA A 105 3.22 -1.99 -3.80
CA ALA A 105 3.61 -3.10 -4.67
C ALA A 105 4.41 -2.61 -5.89
N GLY A 106 3.95 -1.54 -6.54
CA GLY A 106 4.70 -0.90 -7.62
C GLY A 106 6.09 -0.43 -7.18
N ASP A 107 6.19 0.22 -6.01
CA ASP A 107 7.45 0.69 -5.44
C ASP A 107 8.42 -0.47 -5.16
N VAL A 108 7.92 -1.62 -4.68
CA VAL A 108 8.71 -2.85 -4.49
C VAL A 108 9.29 -3.34 -5.82
N PHE A 109 8.47 -3.41 -6.87
CA PHE A 109 8.96 -3.87 -8.19
C PHE A 109 9.91 -2.87 -8.86
N VAL A 110 9.76 -1.57 -8.61
CA VAL A 110 10.77 -0.57 -9.00
C VAL A 110 12.11 -0.85 -8.32
N ASN A 111 12.10 -1.16 -7.02
CA ASN A 111 13.32 -1.49 -6.27
C ASN A 111 13.99 -2.78 -6.76
N GLU A 112 13.21 -3.72 -7.30
CA GLU A 112 13.71 -4.95 -7.93
C GLU A 112 14.14 -4.76 -9.40
N GLY A 113 13.96 -3.57 -9.98
CA GLY A 113 14.25 -3.30 -11.40
C GLY A 113 13.22 -3.88 -12.38
N LEU A 114 12.06 -4.33 -11.88
CA LEU A 114 10.98 -4.95 -12.65
C LEU A 114 9.93 -3.90 -13.06
N TYR A 115 10.35 -2.94 -13.89
CA TYR A 115 9.54 -1.75 -14.20
C TYR A 115 8.23 -2.02 -14.96
N SER A 116 8.19 -3.04 -15.84
CA SER A 116 6.94 -3.42 -16.54
C SER A 116 5.88 -3.88 -15.55
N LYS A 117 6.28 -4.69 -14.57
CA LYS A 117 5.40 -5.14 -13.50
C LYS A 117 4.99 -3.99 -12.59
N ALA A 118 5.92 -3.09 -12.26
CA ALA A 118 5.59 -1.88 -11.51
C ALA A 118 4.52 -1.03 -12.21
N LEU A 119 4.58 -0.91 -13.55
CA LEU A 119 3.57 -0.21 -14.33
C LEU A 119 2.18 -0.83 -14.15
N GLU A 120 2.05 -2.17 -14.23
CA GLU A 120 0.77 -2.86 -13.98
C GLU A 120 0.19 -2.53 -12.60
N TYR A 121 1.05 -2.51 -11.58
CA TYR A 121 0.66 -2.16 -10.22
C TYR A 121 0.21 -0.69 -10.11
N TYR A 122 0.91 0.25 -10.74
CA TYR A 122 0.51 1.65 -10.72
C TYR A 122 -0.76 1.94 -11.54
N LEU A 123 -0.98 1.23 -12.65
CA LEU A 123 -2.25 1.30 -13.39
C LEU A 123 -3.40 0.84 -12.49
N ASN A 124 -3.26 -0.31 -11.82
CA ASN A 124 -4.26 -0.77 -10.86
C ASN A 124 -4.47 0.23 -9.71
N ALA A 125 -3.40 0.79 -9.16
CA ALA A 125 -3.54 1.84 -8.15
C ALA A 125 -4.35 3.04 -8.65
N ARG A 126 -4.10 3.48 -9.89
CA ARG A 126 -4.80 4.60 -10.52
C ARG A 126 -6.29 4.30 -10.74
N LYS A 127 -6.61 3.09 -11.21
CA LYS A 127 -7.99 2.61 -11.44
C LYS A 127 -8.86 2.73 -10.20
N TYR A 128 -8.31 2.40 -9.04
CA TYR A 128 -9.04 2.36 -7.76
C TYR A 128 -8.83 3.61 -6.90
N SER A 129 -8.29 4.69 -7.46
CA SER A 129 -8.03 5.94 -6.74
C SER A 129 -9.00 7.04 -7.08
N ASP A 130 -9.30 7.88 -6.10
CA ASP A 130 -10.02 9.14 -6.29
C ASP A 130 -9.19 10.12 -7.14
N GLU A 131 -9.88 11.02 -7.83
CA GLU A 131 -9.26 12.02 -8.73
C GLU A 131 -8.18 12.87 -8.02
N GLU A 132 -8.31 13.14 -6.72
CA GLU A 132 -7.30 13.88 -5.95
C GLU A 132 -5.96 13.12 -5.80
N ILE A 133 -6.01 11.79 -5.79
CA ILE A 133 -4.83 10.93 -5.59
C ILE A 133 -4.15 10.61 -6.93
N LYS A 134 -4.92 10.52 -8.03
CA LYS A 134 -4.40 10.14 -9.35
C LYS A 134 -3.15 10.92 -9.80
N PRO A 135 -3.04 12.25 -9.62
CA PRO A 135 -1.83 12.98 -10.01
C PRO A 135 -0.53 12.47 -9.37
N LYS A 136 -0.60 11.97 -8.11
CA LYS A 136 0.57 11.38 -7.44
C LYS A 136 0.95 10.05 -8.06
N ILE A 137 -0.03 9.25 -8.48
CA ILE A 137 0.18 7.96 -9.15
C ILE A 137 0.67 8.19 -10.58
N ASP A 138 0.11 9.16 -11.29
CA ASP A 138 0.53 9.55 -12.64
C ASP A 138 2.02 9.93 -12.67
N LYS A 139 2.51 10.63 -11.63
CA LYS A 139 3.95 10.90 -11.49
C LYS A 139 4.79 9.62 -11.39
N ARG A 140 4.32 8.60 -10.65
CA ARG A 140 5.00 7.30 -10.53
C ARG A 140 4.99 6.55 -11.86
N ILE A 141 3.85 6.56 -12.56
CA ILE A 141 3.70 6.00 -13.91
C ILE A 141 4.68 6.67 -14.87
N LEU A 142 4.68 8.01 -14.94
CA LEU A 142 5.56 8.77 -15.82
C LEU A 142 7.04 8.48 -15.55
N ASN A 143 7.46 8.44 -14.28
CA ASN A 143 8.81 8.06 -13.91
C ASN A 143 9.16 6.64 -14.38
N THR A 144 8.22 5.70 -14.26
CA THR A 144 8.42 4.30 -14.64
C THR A 144 8.55 4.13 -16.15
N ILE A 145 7.64 4.73 -16.94
CA ILE A 145 7.66 4.59 -18.40
C ILE A 145 8.85 5.33 -19.04
N SER A 146 9.32 6.42 -18.41
CA SER A 146 10.47 7.20 -18.88
C SER A 146 11.79 6.43 -18.87
N ILE A 147 11.84 5.28 -18.18
CA ILE A 147 13.00 4.38 -18.17
C ILE A 147 13.14 3.63 -19.51
N GLY A 148 12.06 3.51 -20.28
CA GLY A 148 12.04 2.74 -21.53
C GLY A 148 11.75 1.27 -21.29
N LEU A 149 10.47 0.93 -21.17
CA LEU A 149 10.04 -0.45 -20.98
C LEU A 149 10.16 -1.26 -22.27
N PRO A 150 10.34 -2.59 -22.21
CA PRO A 150 10.28 -3.43 -23.40
C PRO A 150 8.90 -3.34 -24.08
N ALA A 151 8.88 -3.09 -25.39
CA ALA A 151 7.64 -2.92 -26.14
C ALA A 151 6.70 -4.15 -26.07
N HIS A 152 7.26 -5.36 -25.96
CA HIS A 152 6.49 -6.59 -25.84
C HIS A 152 5.75 -6.70 -24.49
N ASP A 153 6.36 -6.22 -23.40
CA ASP A 153 5.71 -6.17 -22.10
C ASP A 153 4.54 -5.17 -22.13
N ILE A 154 4.73 -4.01 -22.75
CA ILE A 154 3.67 -3.00 -22.87
C ILE A 154 2.49 -3.52 -23.71
N GLU A 155 2.73 -4.28 -24.79
CA GLU A 155 1.67 -5.00 -25.51
C GLU A 155 0.94 -5.98 -24.59
N ALA A 156 1.68 -6.80 -23.84
CA ALA A 156 1.08 -7.82 -22.98
C ALA A 156 0.12 -7.20 -21.95
N ILE A 157 0.49 -6.06 -21.35
CA ILE A 157 -0.37 -5.30 -20.45
C ILE A 157 -1.60 -4.77 -21.20
N ARG A 158 -1.41 -4.19 -22.39
CA ARG A 158 -2.48 -3.59 -23.19
C ARG A 158 -3.51 -4.61 -23.68
N LEU A 159 -3.10 -5.84 -24.00
CA LEU A 159 -4.00 -6.90 -24.45
C LEU A 159 -5.09 -7.24 -23.45
N LEU A 160 -4.85 -6.97 -22.15
CA LEU A 160 -5.78 -7.24 -21.06
C LEU A 160 -6.43 -5.97 -20.49
N GLU A 161 -6.10 -4.80 -21.03
CA GLU A 161 -6.57 -3.51 -20.53
C GLU A 161 -7.85 -3.05 -21.23
N ILE A 162 -8.81 -2.56 -20.45
CA ILE A 162 -10.11 -2.08 -20.91
C ILE A 162 -10.37 -0.62 -20.56
N GLU A 163 -9.62 -0.04 -19.62
CA GLU A 163 -9.74 1.36 -19.24
C GLU A 163 -9.12 2.25 -20.31
N SER A 164 -9.91 3.09 -20.99
CA SER A 164 -9.42 3.97 -22.07
C SER A 164 -8.23 4.83 -21.64
N ASN A 165 -8.30 5.44 -20.45
CA ASN A 165 -7.22 6.26 -19.92
C ASN A 165 -5.91 5.47 -19.70
N HIS A 166 -6.00 4.16 -19.42
CA HIS A 166 -4.81 3.32 -19.27
C HIS A 166 -4.25 2.92 -20.64
N ILE A 167 -5.13 2.66 -21.61
CA ILE A 167 -4.71 2.44 -23.00
C ILE A 167 -3.91 3.64 -23.51
N ASP A 168 -4.35 4.87 -23.22
CA ASP A 168 -3.61 6.09 -23.57
C ASP A 168 -2.23 6.15 -22.90
N ILE A 169 -2.14 5.80 -21.62
CA ILE A 169 -0.86 5.69 -20.89
C ILE A 169 0.05 4.63 -21.54
N LEU A 170 -0.51 3.49 -21.95
CA LEU A 170 0.23 2.41 -22.59
C LEU A 170 0.69 2.78 -24.01
N HIS A 171 -0.08 3.61 -24.73
CA HIS A 171 0.37 4.22 -25.98
C HIS A 171 1.57 5.15 -25.75
N LEU A 172 1.51 6.02 -24.73
CA LEU A 172 2.64 6.86 -24.34
C LEU A 172 3.87 6.03 -23.96
N ALA A 173 3.69 4.96 -23.18
CA ALA A 173 4.77 4.04 -22.83
C ALA A 173 5.40 3.38 -24.07
N SER A 174 4.56 2.98 -25.05
CA SER A 174 5.00 2.41 -26.33
C SER A 174 5.79 3.43 -27.16
N ALA A 175 5.34 4.69 -27.20
CA ALA A 175 6.05 5.77 -27.88
C ALA A 175 7.43 6.03 -27.26
N VAL A 176 7.51 6.12 -25.92
CA VAL A 176 8.78 6.29 -25.19
C VAL A 176 9.73 5.13 -25.48
N SER A 177 9.24 3.88 -25.39
CA SER A 177 10.03 2.69 -25.72
C SER A 177 10.61 2.74 -27.13
N HIS A 178 9.82 3.15 -28.13
CA HIS A 178 10.29 3.27 -29.50
C HIS A 178 11.31 4.40 -29.69
N LEU A 179 11.12 5.55 -29.03
CA LEU A 179 12.09 6.65 -29.07
C LEU A 179 13.44 6.24 -28.48
N MET A 180 13.44 5.55 -27.34
CA MET A 180 14.67 5.08 -26.70
C MET A 180 15.44 4.05 -27.55
N ASN A 181 14.71 3.30 -28.39
CA ASN A 181 15.29 2.39 -29.37
C ASN A 181 15.63 3.07 -30.73
N GLY A 182 15.56 4.41 -30.80
CA GLY A 182 15.88 5.19 -32.01
C GLY A 182 14.83 5.10 -33.12
N ASN A 183 13.65 4.53 -32.87
CA ASN A 183 12.62 4.28 -33.88
C ASN A 183 11.52 5.35 -33.86
N ARG A 184 11.87 6.56 -34.29
CA ARG A 184 10.98 7.74 -34.25
C ARG A 184 9.67 7.55 -35.01
N SER A 185 9.71 6.95 -36.20
CA SER A 185 8.51 6.73 -37.01
C SER A 185 7.49 5.82 -36.32
N LYS A 186 7.94 4.79 -35.58
CA LYS A 186 7.03 3.95 -34.78
C LYS A 186 6.48 4.70 -33.58
N ALA A 187 7.28 5.55 -32.94
CA ALA A 187 6.80 6.35 -31.81
C ALA A 187 5.67 7.30 -32.21
N GLU A 188 5.78 7.96 -33.37
CA GLU A 188 4.76 8.89 -33.90
C GLU A 188 3.39 8.20 -34.06
N VAL A 189 3.34 6.93 -34.48
CA VAL A 189 2.09 6.17 -34.62
C VAL A 189 1.34 6.05 -33.30
N PHE A 190 2.03 5.92 -32.17
CA PHE A 190 1.38 5.74 -30.87
C PHE A 190 0.96 7.06 -30.21
N VAL A 191 1.55 8.19 -30.58
CA VAL A 191 1.15 9.51 -30.06
C VAL A 191 -0.12 10.04 -30.73
N HIS A 192 -0.47 9.52 -31.92
CA HIS A 192 -1.61 9.98 -32.73
C HIS A 192 -2.83 9.04 -32.72
N LYS A 193 -2.89 8.07 -31.79
CA LYS A 193 -4.03 7.17 -31.59
C LYS A 193 -4.92 7.67 -30.47
#